data_AF-A0A3N0V6B8-F1
#
_entry.id   AF-A0A3N0V6B8-F1
#
_cell.length_a   1.000
_cell.length_b   1.000
_cell.length_c   1.000
_cell.angle_alpha   90.00
_cell.angle_beta   90.00
_cell.angle_gamma   90.00
#
_symmetry.space_group_name_H-M   'P 1'
#
loop_
_entity.id
_entity.type
_entity.pdbx_description
1 polymer ?
#
loop_
_entity_poly.entity_id
_entity_poly.type
_entity_poly.pdbx_seq_one_letter_code
_entity_poly.pdbx_strand_id
1 'polypeptide(L)'
;MRHGLFKSARVRDASASFSRAASTGYSRKDLKRMSAANAVVSTFDGPYLLRRCVQILALLAAGYLLARFSNQGISVSALELRLASVRQEAESSSDTVLQLKQKLEVQRIAIQKLSTQMQAMEQQRIALQQDLAFYKNIAGKADKSKQLLAKLQDMQQASATARLAVTTPPVTTAALATAGAALPATTPVTMEVKLRSFTVSRQDEPGQYRFSILLAKETQPTTAVQGELKLSLSGLEVDKPVNLDWTGEPLKVNFKQSQRLSGDMEIPEYWTGKKVRASLYEAGKAKATYRWVVRVPD
;
A
#
# COMPACT_ATOMS: atom_id res chain seq x y z
N MET A 1 9.49 41.21 -15.71
CA MET A 1 10.48 41.35 -16.81
C MET A 1 11.19 40.02 -17.02
N ARG A 2 11.79 39.83 -18.21
CA ARG A 2 12.46 38.62 -18.73
C ARG A 2 11.55 37.42 -19.05
N HIS A 3 11.59 37.03 -20.32
CA HIS A 3 10.92 35.87 -20.92
C HIS A 3 11.85 34.64 -20.87
N GLY A 4 11.27 33.44 -21.08
CA GLY A 4 11.96 32.31 -21.69
C GLY A 4 11.50 30.95 -21.18
N LEU A 5 11.36 29.91 -22.00
CA LEU A 5 11.36 29.88 -23.47
C LEU A 5 10.69 28.56 -23.91
N PHE A 6 9.49 28.60 -24.50
CA PHE A 6 8.80 27.38 -24.95
C PHE A 6 9.57 26.71 -26.09
N LYS A 7 9.92 25.43 -25.93
CA LYS A 7 10.69 24.65 -26.91
C LYS A 7 9.77 23.64 -27.60
N SER A 8 8.96 24.13 -28.53
CA SER A 8 8.05 23.31 -29.34
C SER A 8 8.82 22.27 -30.17
N ALA A 9 8.51 21.00 -29.95
CA ALA A 9 9.05 19.90 -30.75
C ALA A 9 8.36 19.87 -32.11
N ARG A 10 9.14 19.75 -33.19
CA ARG A 10 8.63 19.84 -34.56
C ARG A 10 7.84 18.58 -34.92
N VAL A 11 6.54 18.73 -35.17
CA VAL A 11 5.85 17.89 -36.17
C VAL A 11 6.64 18.03 -37.47
N ARG A 12 6.92 16.92 -38.15
CA ARG A 12 7.80 16.89 -39.32
C ARG A 12 6.96 16.57 -40.54
N ASP A 13 6.70 17.58 -41.36
CA ASP A 13 5.91 17.44 -42.57
C ASP A 13 6.54 16.41 -43.51
N ALA A 14 5.72 15.47 -43.97
CA ALA A 14 6.08 14.43 -44.93
C ALA A 14 5.16 14.53 -46.17
N SER A 15 5.08 15.73 -46.74
CA SER A 15 4.31 16.04 -47.93
C SER A 15 5.17 16.81 -48.95
N ALA A 16 4.82 16.67 -50.23
CA ALA A 16 5.51 17.20 -51.40
C ALA A 16 6.92 16.65 -51.67
N SER A 17 7.04 15.75 -52.67
CA SER A 17 7.91 15.99 -53.85
C SER A 17 8.05 14.74 -54.75
N PHE A 18 7.11 14.49 -55.68
CA PHE A 18 7.47 13.84 -56.96
C PHE A 18 6.46 14.15 -58.09
N SER A 19 6.51 15.39 -58.60
CA SER A 19 5.63 15.87 -59.67
C SER A 19 6.42 16.52 -60.81
N ARG A 20 7.17 15.71 -61.58
CA ARG A 20 7.64 16.00 -62.97
C ARG A 20 8.48 14.84 -63.52
N ALA A 21 7.95 14.13 -64.52
CA ALA A 21 8.76 13.36 -65.47
C ALA A 21 8.00 13.22 -66.82
N ALA A 22 8.71 13.53 -67.91
CA ALA A 22 8.37 13.37 -69.33
C ALA A 22 6.96 12.85 -69.72
N SER A 23 6.16 13.72 -70.32
CA SER A 23 5.08 13.32 -71.25
C SER A 23 5.67 12.92 -72.62
N THR A 24 6.07 11.66 -72.78
CA THR A 24 6.46 11.12 -74.09
C THR A 24 5.22 10.90 -74.97
N GLY A 25 5.08 11.72 -76.01
CA GLY A 25 3.97 11.60 -76.97
C GLY A 25 4.11 10.39 -77.89
N TYR A 26 3.43 9.29 -77.56
CA TYR A 26 3.40 8.09 -78.40
C TYR A 26 2.63 8.36 -79.71
N SER A 27 3.35 8.29 -80.84
CA SER A 27 2.79 8.50 -82.16
C SER A 27 1.87 7.35 -82.57
N ARG A 28 0.68 7.66 -83.12
CA ARG A 28 -0.29 6.65 -83.59
C ARG A 28 0.23 5.76 -84.73
N LYS A 29 1.42 6.01 -85.29
CA LYS A 29 2.02 5.22 -86.37
C LYS A 29 2.73 3.95 -85.90
N ASP A 30 3.21 3.90 -84.65
CA ASP A 30 3.99 2.76 -84.15
C ASP A 30 3.12 1.56 -83.72
N LEU A 31 1.83 1.82 -83.44
CA LEU A 31 0.82 0.80 -83.12
C LEU A 31 0.60 -0.27 -84.21
N LYS A 32 1.13 -0.07 -85.43
CA LYS A 32 1.12 -1.10 -86.50
C LYS A 32 2.35 -2.00 -86.56
N ARG A 33 3.38 -1.80 -85.71
CA ARG A 33 4.57 -2.69 -85.66
C ARG A 33 4.60 -3.64 -84.45
N MET A 34 3.75 -3.44 -83.44
CA MET A 34 3.68 -4.31 -82.25
C MET A 34 2.69 -5.49 -82.39
N SER A 35 2.25 -5.80 -83.62
CA SER A 35 1.27 -6.88 -83.91
C SER A 35 1.91 -8.19 -84.41
N ALA A 36 3.23 -8.28 -84.46
CA ALA A 36 3.97 -9.41 -85.07
C ALA A 36 5.19 -9.85 -84.24
N ALA A 37 5.01 -9.98 -82.92
CA ALA A 37 6.07 -10.43 -82.00
C ALA A 37 5.62 -11.48 -80.95
N ASN A 38 4.40 -12.03 -81.07
CA ASN A 38 4.03 -13.27 -80.36
C ASN A 38 4.68 -14.49 -81.06
N ALA A 39 6.01 -14.48 -81.12
CA ALA A 39 6.78 -15.67 -81.39
C ALA A 39 6.59 -16.61 -80.20
N VAL A 40 5.68 -17.58 -80.34
CA VAL A 40 5.56 -18.69 -79.39
C VAL A 40 6.82 -19.53 -79.53
N VAL A 41 7.84 -19.22 -78.72
CA VAL A 41 9.09 -19.98 -78.65
C VAL A 41 8.83 -21.27 -77.89
N SER A 42 8.10 -22.18 -78.55
CA SER A 42 7.86 -23.56 -78.10
C SER A 42 9.03 -24.48 -78.44
N THR A 43 10.27 -24.00 -78.33
CA THR A 43 11.47 -24.84 -78.25
C THR A 43 11.57 -25.38 -76.83
N PHE A 44 10.65 -26.29 -76.51
CA PHE A 44 10.40 -26.82 -75.18
C PHE A 44 11.33 -27.99 -74.90
N ASP A 45 12.64 -27.72 -74.73
CA ASP A 45 13.65 -28.75 -74.47
C ASP A 45 13.38 -29.47 -73.13
N GLY A 46 12.67 -30.59 -73.23
CA GLY A 46 12.25 -31.44 -72.10
C GLY A 46 13.28 -31.67 -70.99
N PRO A 47 14.56 -31.98 -71.25
CA PRO A 47 15.52 -32.26 -70.18
C PRO A 47 15.82 -31.05 -69.27
N TYR A 48 15.76 -29.81 -69.79
CA TYR A 48 16.04 -28.63 -68.96
C TYR A 48 14.91 -28.33 -67.98
N LEU A 49 13.66 -28.56 -68.38
CA LEU A 49 12.50 -28.32 -67.53
C LEU A 49 12.41 -29.33 -66.38
N LEU A 50 12.66 -30.62 -66.66
CA LEU A 50 12.76 -31.64 -65.60
C LEU A 50 13.83 -31.26 -64.56
N ARG A 51 15.01 -30.79 -65.00
CA ARG A 51 16.09 -30.34 -64.10
C ARG A 51 15.67 -29.13 -63.25
N ARG A 52 14.87 -28.19 -63.79
CA ARG A 52 14.32 -27.06 -63.03
C ARG A 52 13.26 -27.50 -62.00
N CYS A 53 12.34 -28.40 -62.37
CA CYS A 53 11.34 -28.94 -61.45
C CYS A 53 11.99 -29.64 -60.25
N VAL A 54 13.02 -30.47 -60.48
CA VAL A 54 13.80 -31.12 -59.40
C VAL A 54 14.50 -30.09 -58.51
N GLN A 55 15.09 -29.03 -59.09
CA GLN A 55 15.73 -27.96 -58.32
C GLN A 55 14.73 -27.20 -57.42
N ILE A 56 13.51 -26.94 -57.90
CA ILE A 56 12.45 -26.26 -57.13
C ILE A 56 11.94 -27.17 -55.99
N LEU A 57 11.72 -28.47 -56.26
CA LEU A 57 11.33 -29.44 -55.23
C LEU A 57 12.41 -29.59 -54.13
N ALA A 58 13.68 -29.60 -54.51
CA ALA A 58 14.79 -29.65 -53.54
C ALA A 58 14.82 -28.40 -52.63
N LEU A 59 14.57 -27.21 -53.18
CA LEU A 59 14.49 -25.97 -52.39
C LEU A 59 13.27 -25.95 -51.46
N LEU A 60 12.11 -26.44 -51.91
CA LEU A 60 10.92 -26.60 -51.06
C LEU A 60 11.16 -27.60 -49.92
N ALA A 61 11.78 -28.75 -50.19
CA ALA A 61 12.11 -29.75 -49.18
C ALA A 61 13.13 -29.23 -48.16
N ALA A 62 14.17 -28.51 -48.60
CA ALA A 62 15.15 -27.87 -47.72
C ALA A 62 14.52 -26.77 -46.84
N GLY A 63 13.65 -25.92 -47.42
CA GLY A 63 12.91 -24.91 -46.68
C GLY A 63 11.97 -25.51 -45.63
N TYR A 64 11.28 -26.60 -45.96
CA TYR A 64 10.42 -27.34 -45.03
C TYR A 64 11.23 -27.98 -43.88
N LEU A 65 12.39 -28.56 -44.17
CA LEU A 65 13.31 -29.08 -43.15
C LEU A 65 13.81 -27.97 -42.20
N LEU A 66 14.25 -26.84 -42.74
CA LEU A 66 14.69 -25.68 -41.95
C LEU A 66 13.56 -25.13 -41.06
N ALA A 67 12.35 -25.00 -41.60
CA ALA A 67 11.17 -24.59 -40.83
C ALA A 67 10.84 -25.59 -39.71
N ARG A 68 10.92 -26.90 -39.98
CA ARG A 68 10.68 -27.96 -38.99
C ARG A 68 11.71 -27.93 -37.85
N PHE A 69 13.00 -27.79 -38.15
CA PHE A 69 14.04 -27.69 -37.13
C PHE A 69 13.92 -26.40 -36.30
N SER A 70 13.66 -25.26 -36.95
CA SER A 70 13.43 -23.97 -36.28
C SER A 70 12.29 -24.04 -35.25
N ASN A 71 11.17 -24.69 -35.61
CA ASN A 71 10.00 -24.80 -34.74
C ASN A 71 10.16 -25.81 -33.58
N GLN A 72 11.19 -26.66 -33.59
CA GLN A 72 11.42 -27.67 -32.54
C GLN A 72 12.41 -27.20 -31.45
N GLY A 73 13.35 -26.30 -31.74
CA GLY A 73 14.41 -25.92 -30.81
C GLY A 73 14.05 -24.87 -29.74
N ILE A 74 12.94 -24.14 -29.91
CA ILE A 74 12.69 -22.88 -29.16
C ILE A 74 11.69 -23.04 -28.01
N SER A 75 10.83 -24.06 -28.03
CA SER A 75 9.71 -24.21 -27.09
C SER A 75 10.06 -24.93 -25.77
N VAL A 76 10.94 -25.93 -25.80
CA VAL A 76 11.21 -26.80 -24.64
C VAL A 76 11.93 -26.06 -23.51
N SER A 77 13.00 -25.33 -23.81
CA SER A 77 13.75 -24.55 -22.81
C SER A 77 12.91 -23.40 -22.20
N ALA A 78 12.01 -22.80 -22.99
CA ALA A 78 11.05 -21.82 -22.50
C ALA A 78 9.98 -22.44 -21.58
N LEU A 79 9.57 -23.69 -21.83
CA LEU A 79 8.69 -24.46 -20.94
C LEU A 79 9.40 -24.85 -19.64
N GLU A 80 10.63 -25.33 -19.70
CA GLU A 80 11.44 -25.67 -18.51
C GLU A 80 11.69 -24.45 -17.62
N LEU A 81 12.10 -23.31 -18.20
CA LEU A 81 12.28 -22.06 -17.47
C LEU A 81 10.98 -21.60 -16.77
N ARG A 82 9.84 -21.74 -17.45
CA ARG A 82 8.53 -21.38 -16.91
C ARG A 82 8.04 -22.36 -15.83
N LEU A 83 8.36 -23.64 -15.95
CA LEU A 83 8.04 -24.65 -14.94
C LEU A 83 8.89 -24.43 -13.68
N ALA A 84 10.17 -24.06 -13.83
CA ALA A 84 11.02 -23.63 -12.73
C ALA A 84 10.48 -22.36 -12.04
N SER A 85 10.06 -21.33 -12.80
CA SER A 85 9.52 -20.11 -12.20
C SER A 85 8.20 -20.33 -11.47
N VAL A 86 7.29 -21.15 -12.00
CA VAL A 86 6.02 -21.51 -11.32
C VAL A 86 6.28 -22.31 -10.04
N ARG A 87 7.29 -23.19 -10.04
CA ARG A 87 7.71 -23.91 -8.84
C ARG A 87 8.26 -22.95 -7.76
N GLN A 88 9.12 -22.02 -8.15
CA GLN A 88 9.65 -20.98 -7.26
C GLN A 88 8.53 -20.08 -6.69
N GLU A 89 7.52 -19.75 -7.50
CA GLU A 89 6.35 -18.98 -7.05
C GLU A 89 5.51 -19.76 -6.01
N ALA A 90 5.31 -21.06 -6.20
CA ALA A 90 4.64 -21.93 -5.23
C ALA A 90 5.41 -22.10 -3.92
N GLU A 91 6.74 -22.22 -3.98
CA GLU A 91 7.63 -22.26 -2.81
C GLU A 91 7.57 -20.92 -2.04
N SER A 92 7.66 -19.78 -2.74
CA SER A 92 7.51 -18.45 -2.10
C SER A 92 6.11 -18.21 -1.51
N SER A 93 5.07 -18.77 -2.12
CA SER A 93 3.70 -18.71 -1.60
C SER A 93 3.58 -19.47 -0.28
N SER A 94 4.24 -20.63 -0.17
CA SER A 94 4.28 -21.43 1.07
C SER A 94 4.94 -20.66 2.22
N ASP A 95 6.06 -19.97 1.97
CA ASP A 95 6.73 -19.13 2.98
C ASP A 95 5.83 -17.98 3.49
N THR A 96 5.11 -17.29 2.59
CA THR A 96 4.19 -16.23 3.04
C THR A 96 3.03 -16.77 3.88
N VAL A 97 2.51 -17.96 3.55
CA VAL A 97 1.47 -18.64 4.35
C VAL A 97 2.01 -19.04 5.73
N LEU A 98 3.26 -19.51 5.82
CA LEU A 98 3.91 -19.82 7.11
C LEU A 98 4.09 -18.56 7.97
N GLN A 99 4.59 -17.46 7.39
CA GLN A 99 4.72 -16.18 8.11
C GLN A 99 3.37 -15.62 8.58
N LEU A 100 2.31 -15.77 7.77
CA LEU A 100 0.96 -15.32 8.15
C LEU A 100 0.35 -16.19 9.26
N LYS A 101 0.54 -17.51 9.22
CA LYS A 101 0.16 -18.42 10.32
C LYS A 101 0.86 -18.06 11.62
N GLN A 102 2.19 -17.88 11.59
CA GLN A 102 2.98 -17.50 12.76
C GLN A 102 2.51 -16.16 13.37
N LYS A 103 2.21 -15.16 12.54
CA LYS A 103 1.67 -13.86 13.00
C LYS A 103 0.29 -14.01 13.66
N LEU A 104 -0.61 -14.81 13.09
CA LEU A 104 -1.92 -15.09 13.68
C LEU A 104 -1.82 -15.83 15.03
N GLU A 105 -0.89 -16.77 15.15
CA GLU A 105 -0.65 -17.52 16.38
C GLU A 105 -0.10 -16.62 17.50
N VAL A 106 0.93 -15.81 17.21
CA VAL A 106 1.45 -14.79 18.14
C VAL A 106 0.36 -13.80 18.54
N GLN A 107 -0.50 -13.37 17.60
CA GLN A 107 -1.63 -12.48 17.91
C GLN A 107 -2.65 -13.12 18.85
N ARG A 108 -2.99 -14.41 18.67
CA ARG A 108 -3.88 -15.16 19.57
C ARG A 108 -3.29 -15.27 20.98
N ILE A 109 -2.01 -15.62 21.09
CA ILE A 109 -1.30 -15.72 22.38
C ILE A 109 -1.27 -14.36 23.09
N ALA A 110 -1.05 -13.26 22.36
CA ALA A 110 -1.08 -11.91 22.90
C ALA A 110 -2.47 -11.51 23.43
N ILE A 111 -3.54 -11.81 22.70
CA ILE A 111 -4.93 -11.56 23.12
C ILE A 111 -5.27 -12.37 24.37
N GLN A 112 -4.93 -13.66 24.40
CA GLN A 112 -5.18 -14.54 25.54
C GLN A 112 -4.46 -14.01 26.80
N LYS A 113 -3.18 -13.62 26.67
CA LYS A 113 -2.41 -13.02 27.77
C LYS A 113 -3.02 -11.71 28.29
N LEU A 114 -3.55 -10.87 27.39
CA LEU A 114 -4.24 -9.63 27.78
C LEU A 114 -5.53 -9.92 28.57
N SER A 115 -6.34 -10.89 28.14
CA SER A 115 -7.54 -11.29 28.90
C SER A 115 -7.22 -11.85 30.29
N THR A 116 -6.16 -12.66 30.43
CA THR A 116 -5.70 -13.14 31.74
C THR A 116 -5.20 -12.00 32.63
N GLN A 117 -4.52 -10.99 32.07
CA GLN A 117 -4.13 -9.80 32.82
C GLN A 117 -5.34 -8.95 33.28
N MET A 118 -6.35 -8.79 32.44
CA MET A 118 -7.59 -8.11 32.83
C MET A 118 -8.30 -8.84 33.99
N GLN A 119 -8.47 -10.16 33.88
CA GLN A 119 -9.06 -10.97 34.95
C GLN A 119 -8.27 -10.90 36.26
N ALA A 120 -6.93 -10.90 36.22
CA ALA A 120 -6.10 -10.74 37.41
C ALA A 120 -6.27 -9.35 38.06
N MET A 121 -6.38 -8.28 37.26
CA MET A 121 -6.63 -6.92 37.75
C MET A 121 -8.05 -6.74 38.31
N GLU A 122 -9.04 -7.43 37.75
CA GLU A 122 -10.41 -7.47 38.27
C GLU A 122 -10.47 -8.23 39.60
N GLN A 123 -9.80 -9.39 39.71
CA GLN A 123 -9.67 -10.12 40.98
C GLN A 123 -8.98 -9.29 42.07
N GLN A 124 -7.92 -8.55 41.74
CA GLN A 124 -7.28 -7.61 42.67
C GLN A 124 -8.24 -6.51 43.13
N ARG A 125 -9.08 -5.95 42.24
CA ARG A 125 -10.11 -4.97 42.64
C ARG A 125 -11.18 -5.58 43.54
N ILE A 126 -11.62 -6.81 43.27
CA ILE A 126 -12.60 -7.51 44.12
C ILE A 126 -12.01 -7.79 45.50
N ALA A 127 -10.77 -8.27 45.59
CA ALA A 127 -10.08 -8.48 46.86
C ALA A 127 -9.95 -7.18 47.68
N LEU A 128 -9.45 -6.10 47.06
CA LEU A 128 -9.35 -4.79 47.72
C LEU A 128 -10.71 -4.22 48.15
N GLN A 129 -11.79 -4.48 47.40
CA GLN A 129 -13.15 -4.11 47.81
C GLN A 129 -13.65 -4.95 48.99
N GLN A 130 -13.33 -6.24 49.04
CA GLN A 130 -13.63 -7.11 50.19
C GLN A 130 -12.86 -6.68 51.43
N ASP A 131 -11.57 -6.36 51.31
CA ASP A 131 -10.75 -5.83 52.40
C ASP A 131 -11.31 -4.51 52.93
N LEU A 132 -11.66 -3.55 52.04
CA LEU A 132 -12.29 -2.28 52.44
C LEU A 132 -13.65 -2.49 53.12
N ALA A 133 -14.46 -3.46 52.65
CA ALA A 133 -15.72 -3.81 53.30
C ALA A 133 -15.50 -4.47 54.68
N PHE A 134 -14.47 -5.31 54.82
CA PHE A 134 -14.06 -5.95 56.07
C PHE A 134 -13.56 -4.92 57.09
N TYR A 135 -12.64 -4.03 56.70
CA TYR A 135 -12.17 -2.91 57.53
C TYR A 135 -13.33 -2.00 57.94
N LYS A 136 -14.24 -1.65 57.02
CA LYS A 136 -15.44 -0.84 57.34
C LYS A 136 -16.36 -1.54 58.36
N ASN A 137 -16.50 -2.87 58.28
CA ASN A 137 -17.33 -3.65 59.21
C ASN A 137 -16.65 -3.79 60.60
N ILE A 138 -15.32 -3.89 60.67
CA ILE A 138 -14.57 -3.85 61.94
C ILE A 138 -14.62 -2.45 62.57
N ALA A 139 -14.34 -1.40 61.79
CA ALA A 139 -14.41 -0.01 62.27
C ALA A 139 -15.83 0.33 62.76
N GLY A 140 -16.87 0.03 61.97
CA GLY A 140 -18.26 0.25 62.37
C GLY A 140 -18.72 -0.60 63.57
N LYS A 141 -18.04 -1.72 63.87
CA LYS A 141 -18.24 -2.47 65.13
C LYS A 141 -17.53 -1.80 66.30
N ALA A 142 -16.33 -1.22 66.11
CA ALA A 142 -15.62 -0.44 67.11
C ALA A 142 -16.36 0.88 67.44
N ASP A 143 -17.00 1.51 66.46
CA ASP A 143 -17.84 2.69 66.67
C ASP A 143 -19.15 2.33 67.38
N LYS A 144 -19.76 1.18 67.05
CA LYS A 144 -20.91 0.65 67.79
C LYS A 144 -20.56 0.22 69.22
N SER A 145 -19.39 -0.36 69.46
CA SER A 145 -18.96 -0.68 70.83
C SER A 145 -18.63 0.60 71.61
N LYS A 146 -18.03 1.62 70.98
CA LYS A 146 -17.92 2.98 71.57
C LYS A 146 -19.27 3.62 71.86
N GLN A 147 -20.27 3.51 70.97
CA GLN A 147 -21.62 4.02 71.24
C GLN A 147 -22.32 3.26 72.37
N LEU A 148 -22.12 1.94 72.48
CA LEU A 148 -22.63 1.16 73.60
C LEU A 148 -21.89 1.52 74.91
N LEU A 149 -20.58 1.74 74.86
CA LEU A 149 -19.80 2.19 76.02
C LEU A 149 -20.24 3.59 76.46
N ALA A 150 -20.40 4.53 75.52
CA ALA A 150 -20.91 5.87 75.77
C ALA A 150 -22.33 5.82 76.34
N LYS A 151 -23.23 5.01 75.77
CA LYS A 151 -24.61 4.87 76.28
C LYS A 151 -24.69 4.19 77.66
N LEU A 152 -23.74 3.31 77.99
CA LEU A 152 -23.57 2.77 79.35
C LEU A 152 -22.96 3.80 80.30
N GLN A 153 -22.05 4.64 79.81
CA GLN A 153 -21.48 5.77 80.57
C GLN A 153 -22.52 6.85 80.83
N ASP A 154 -23.35 7.25 79.87
CA ASP A 154 -24.49 8.16 80.05
C ASP A 154 -25.45 7.62 81.12
N MET A 155 -25.70 6.30 81.11
CA MET A 155 -26.54 5.62 82.09
C MET A 155 -25.90 5.50 83.49
N GLN A 156 -24.59 5.69 83.62
CA GLN A 156 -23.87 5.77 84.90
C GLN A 156 -23.60 7.21 85.36
N GLN A 157 -23.40 8.15 84.43
CA GLN A 157 -23.13 9.58 84.65
C GLN A 157 -24.37 10.39 85.03
N ALA A 158 -25.55 9.75 85.07
CA ALA A 158 -26.66 10.18 85.93
C ALA A 158 -26.28 10.20 87.44
N SER A 159 -25.10 9.67 87.80
CA SER A 159 -24.45 9.79 89.11
C SER A 159 -22.98 10.19 88.98
N ALA A 160 -22.43 10.85 90.01
CA ALA A 160 -21.02 11.24 90.15
C ALA A 160 -20.47 12.27 89.14
N THR A 161 -20.76 13.54 89.44
CA THR A 161 -19.95 14.72 89.09
C THR A 161 -18.44 14.50 89.31
N ALA A 162 -17.58 15.06 88.43
CA ALA A 162 -16.35 15.83 88.73
C ALA A 162 -15.03 15.45 88.00
N ARG A 163 -14.36 16.52 87.52
CA ARG A 163 -12.88 16.77 87.47
C ARG A 163 -11.98 16.15 86.38
N LEU A 164 -11.48 17.09 85.55
CA LEU A 164 -10.05 17.41 85.26
C LEU A 164 -9.17 16.52 84.35
N ALA A 165 -8.67 17.18 83.29
CA ALA A 165 -7.27 17.19 82.81
C ALA A 165 -6.72 15.90 82.12
N VAL A 166 -5.64 15.86 81.30
CA VAL A 166 -4.84 16.80 80.44
C VAL A 166 -3.92 15.91 79.55
N THR A 167 -3.13 16.47 78.62
CA THR A 167 -1.99 15.89 77.83
C THR A 167 -2.23 15.37 76.40
N THR A 168 -1.13 15.45 75.63
CA THR A 168 -0.84 15.05 74.23
C THR A 168 0.68 14.76 74.12
N PRO A 169 1.30 14.50 72.94
CA PRO A 169 0.90 13.74 71.77
C PRO A 169 1.70 12.39 71.76
N PRO A 170 2.88 12.27 71.09
CA PRO A 170 3.18 12.11 69.64
C PRO A 170 2.75 10.70 69.14
N VAL A 171 3.35 9.89 68.24
CA VAL A 171 4.55 9.81 67.34
C VAL A 171 4.14 8.88 66.17
N THR A 172 4.70 8.79 64.94
CA THR A 172 5.89 9.32 64.21
C THR A 172 5.50 9.44 62.70
N THR A 173 6.42 9.75 61.78
CA THR A 173 6.25 9.48 60.33
C THR A 173 7.56 9.00 59.68
N ALA A 174 7.56 7.81 59.07
CA ALA A 174 8.65 7.19 58.32
C ALA A 174 8.06 6.07 57.41
N ALA A 175 8.66 5.60 56.30
CA ALA A 175 9.99 5.86 55.74
C ALA A 175 9.99 5.82 54.18
N LEU A 176 11.17 6.00 53.58
CA LEU A 176 11.44 5.92 52.13
C LEU A 176 11.20 4.53 51.52
N ALA A 177 10.91 4.51 50.20
CA ALA A 177 11.34 3.44 49.29
C ALA A 177 11.45 3.94 47.83
N THR A 178 12.50 4.69 47.49
CA THR A 178 12.79 5.09 46.09
C THR A 178 13.67 4.05 45.41
N ALA A 179 13.08 3.17 44.61
CA ALA A 179 13.81 2.14 43.85
C ALA A 179 14.25 2.67 42.47
N GLY A 180 15.54 2.97 42.32
CA GLY A 180 16.12 3.34 41.02
C GLY A 180 16.32 2.11 40.12
N ALA A 181 15.40 1.88 39.18
CA ALA A 181 15.57 0.88 38.13
C ALA A 181 16.43 1.42 36.97
N ALA A 182 17.45 0.67 36.55
CA ALA A 182 18.38 1.10 35.52
C ALA A 182 17.74 1.19 34.12
N LEU A 183 18.22 2.13 33.30
CA LEU A 183 17.78 2.36 31.93
C LEU A 183 18.19 1.17 31.01
N PRO A 184 17.25 0.51 30.31
CA PRO A 184 17.60 -0.31 29.16
C PRO A 184 18.09 0.58 28.00
N ALA A 185 18.99 0.06 27.17
CA ALA A 185 19.72 0.84 26.18
C ALA A 185 18.83 1.48 25.10
N THR A 186 19.19 2.70 24.70
CA THR A 186 18.51 3.47 23.66
C THR A 186 18.67 2.82 22.28
N THR A 187 17.68 2.03 21.84
CA THR A 187 17.54 1.70 20.42
C THR A 187 17.20 2.97 19.63
N PRO A 188 17.73 3.14 18.41
CA PRO A 188 17.42 4.31 17.58
C PRO A 188 15.94 4.26 17.19
N VAL A 189 15.14 5.20 17.72
CA VAL A 189 13.70 5.29 17.48
C VAL A 189 13.46 5.75 16.04
N THR A 190 13.30 4.79 15.13
CA THR A 190 12.82 5.02 13.77
C THR A 190 11.47 5.72 13.83
N MET A 191 11.42 7.00 13.49
CA MET A 191 10.21 7.82 13.55
C MET A 191 9.19 7.33 12.51
N GLU A 192 8.19 6.57 12.95
CA GLU A 192 7.15 6.04 12.08
C GLU A 192 6.03 7.08 11.86
N VAL A 193 5.87 7.55 10.62
CA VAL A 193 4.74 8.38 10.18
C VAL A 193 3.63 7.46 9.71
N LYS A 194 2.44 7.56 10.32
CA LYS A 194 1.28 6.72 9.97
C LYS A 194 0.18 7.58 9.34
N LEU A 195 -0.24 7.18 8.13
CA LEU A 195 -1.49 7.67 7.56
C LEU A 195 -2.63 7.16 8.45
N ARG A 196 -3.35 8.08 9.07
CA ARG A 196 -4.38 7.78 10.07
C ARG A 196 -5.74 7.52 9.43
N SER A 197 -6.03 8.18 8.32
CA SER A 197 -7.14 7.82 7.44
C SER A 197 -6.88 8.29 6.01
N PHE A 198 -7.46 7.55 5.05
CA PHE A 198 -7.61 7.97 3.66
C PHE A 198 -9.03 7.57 3.25
N THR A 199 -9.83 8.56 2.92
CA THR A 199 -11.23 8.39 2.50
C THR A 199 -11.39 9.01 1.12
N VAL A 200 -12.10 8.31 0.24
CA VAL A 200 -12.54 8.79 -1.07
C VAL A 200 -14.06 8.71 -1.09
N SER A 201 -14.72 9.80 -1.43
CA SER A 201 -16.18 9.93 -1.49
C SER A 201 -16.59 10.46 -2.87
N ARG A 202 -17.57 9.83 -3.50
CA ARG A 202 -18.17 10.33 -4.74
C ARG A 202 -18.78 11.72 -4.52
N GLN A 203 -18.70 12.60 -5.50
CA GLN A 203 -19.38 13.90 -5.50
C GLN A 203 -20.73 13.81 -6.20
N ASP A 204 -21.44 14.93 -6.31
CA ASP A 204 -22.75 15.02 -6.97
C ASP A 204 -22.67 14.80 -8.50
N GLU A 205 -21.52 15.10 -9.12
CA GLU A 205 -21.28 14.88 -10.55
C GLU A 205 -20.66 13.49 -10.85
N PRO A 206 -21.07 12.81 -11.94
CA PRO A 206 -20.49 11.54 -12.35
C PRO A 206 -18.98 11.68 -12.66
N GLY A 207 -18.21 10.64 -12.36
CA GLY A 207 -16.75 10.64 -12.46
C GLY A 207 -16.01 11.51 -11.44
N GLN A 208 -16.66 12.42 -10.70
CA GLN A 208 -16.00 13.23 -9.67
C GLN A 208 -16.00 12.55 -8.30
N TYR A 209 -14.84 12.60 -7.64
CA TYR A 209 -14.63 12.08 -6.29
C TYR A 209 -13.80 13.07 -5.47
N ARG A 210 -14.23 13.36 -4.24
CA ARG A 210 -13.47 14.13 -3.26
C ARG A 210 -12.61 13.19 -2.42
N PHE A 211 -11.35 13.55 -2.19
CA PHE A 211 -10.45 12.80 -1.31
C PHE A 211 -10.12 13.57 -0.02
N SER A 212 -9.98 12.83 1.08
CA SER A 212 -9.54 13.33 2.39
C SER A 212 -8.49 12.40 2.96
N ILE A 213 -7.25 12.86 3.02
CA ILE A 213 -6.11 12.18 3.64
C ILE A 213 -5.78 12.86 4.97
N LEU A 214 -5.61 12.07 6.04
CA LEU A 214 -5.12 12.54 7.34
C LEU A 214 -3.76 11.90 7.64
N LEU A 215 -2.70 12.70 7.49
CA LEU A 215 -1.35 12.33 7.91
C LEU A 215 -1.20 12.59 9.41
N ALA A 216 -0.55 11.68 10.15
CA ALA A 216 -0.23 11.85 11.56
C ALA A 216 1.13 11.22 11.91
N LYS A 217 1.76 11.74 12.96
CA LYS A 217 2.95 11.16 13.59
C LYS A 217 2.55 10.55 14.92
N GLU A 218 2.88 9.27 15.14
CA GLU A 218 2.47 8.54 16.34
C GLU A 218 3.44 8.73 17.52
N THR A 219 4.70 9.05 17.22
CA THR A 219 5.77 9.33 18.19
C THR A 219 6.03 10.84 18.37
N GLN A 220 6.68 11.21 19.48
CA GLN A 220 6.73 12.60 19.95
C GLN A 220 7.31 13.61 18.92
N PRO A 221 6.75 14.84 18.84
CA PRO A 221 6.98 15.77 17.73
C PRO A 221 8.22 16.66 17.93
N THR A 222 9.43 16.10 17.89
CA THR A 222 10.69 16.89 17.88
C THR A 222 11.04 17.46 16.51
N THR A 223 10.72 16.73 15.44
CA THR A 223 11.01 17.13 14.04
C THR A 223 9.73 17.23 13.20
N ALA A 224 9.66 18.26 12.35
CA ALA A 224 8.63 18.39 11.32
C ALA A 224 8.94 17.45 10.15
N VAL A 225 7.91 16.78 9.63
CA VAL A 225 8.00 15.93 8.44
C VAL A 225 7.76 16.80 7.22
N GLN A 226 8.73 16.84 6.30
CA GLN A 226 8.65 17.58 5.04
C GLN A 226 8.81 16.63 3.86
N GLY A 227 8.03 16.83 2.79
CA GLY A 227 8.07 15.97 1.62
C GLY A 227 7.04 16.31 0.54
N GLU A 228 6.97 15.43 -0.46
CA GLU A 228 5.98 15.47 -1.54
C GLU A 228 5.09 14.22 -1.48
N LEU A 229 3.78 14.43 -1.47
CA LEU A 229 2.80 13.37 -1.62
C LEU A 229 2.45 13.21 -3.11
N LYS A 230 2.74 12.05 -3.68
CA LYS A 230 2.32 11.68 -5.04
C LYS A 230 1.13 10.74 -4.96
N LEU A 231 0.08 11.07 -5.69
CA LEU A 231 -1.07 10.20 -5.90
C LEU A 231 -0.91 9.51 -7.25
N SER A 232 -1.39 8.27 -7.36
CA SER A 232 -1.58 7.60 -8.64
C SER A 232 -2.80 6.69 -8.59
N LEU A 233 -3.57 6.71 -9.66
CA LEU A 233 -4.80 5.95 -9.80
C LEU A 233 -4.50 4.68 -10.59
N SER A 234 -5.20 3.60 -10.25
CA SER A 234 -5.02 2.30 -10.90
C SER A 234 -6.37 1.60 -11.06
N GLY A 235 -6.64 1.08 -12.26
CA GLY A 235 -7.92 0.47 -12.61
C GLY A 235 -7.78 -0.55 -13.75
N LEU A 236 -8.90 -1.13 -14.16
CA LEU A 236 -9.01 -1.99 -15.34
C LEU A 236 -9.83 -1.25 -16.40
N GLU A 237 -9.20 -0.94 -17.52
CA GLU A 237 -9.81 -0.34 -18.70
C GLU A 237 -9.98 -1.43 -19.76
N VAL A 238 -11.21 -1.94 -19.94
CA VAL A 238 -11.51 -3.06 -20.85
C VAL A 238 -10.52 -4.23 -20.63
N ASP A 239 -10.49 -4.72 -19.39
CA ASP A 239 -9.59 -5.75 -18.84
C ASP A 239 -8.08 -5.47 -18.89
N LYS A 240 -7.63 -4.30 -19.37
CA LYS A 240 -6.22 -3.89 -19.33
C LYS A 240 -5.91 -3.11 -18.05
N PRO A 241 -4.87 -3.46 -17.29
CA PRO A 241 -4.48 -2.71 -16.09
C PRO A 241 -3.85 -1.37 -16.48
N VAL A 242 -4.56 -0.27 -16.21
CA VAL A 242 -4.07 1.10 -16.43
C VAL A 242 -3.65 1.70 -15.10
N ASN A 243 -2.49 2.37 -15.10
CA ASN A 243 -2.06 3.25 -14.01
C ASN A 243 -1.94 4.66 -14.59
N LEU A 244 -2.57 5.64 -13.94
CA LEU A 244 -2.47 7.06 -14.28
C LEU A 244 -1.84 7.78 -13.09
N ASP A 245 -0.67 8.38 -13.27
CA ASP A 245 -0.09 9.27 -12.26
C ASP A 245 -0.91 10.57 -12.19
N TRP A 246 -1.01 11.14 -11.00
CA TRP A 246 -1.75 12.38 -10.75
C TRP A 246 -1.22 13.55 -11.57
N THR A 247 -2.09 14.17 -12.37
CA THR A 247 -1.75 15.28 -13.28
C THR A 247 -1.83 16.66 -12.64
N GLY A 248 -2.44 16.79 -11.46
CA GLY A 248 -2.42 18.03 -10.67
C GLY A 248 -1.07 18.28 -9.98
N GLU A 249 -0.91 19.44 -9.36
CA GLU A 249 0.33 19.82 -8.68
C GLU A 249 0.75 18.82 -7.58
N PRO A 250 2.06 18.59 -7.35
CA PRO A 250 2.53 17.73 -6.28
C PRO A 250 2.24 18.35 -4.91
N LEU A 251 1.46 17.65 -4.08
CA LEU A 251 1.08 18.12 -2.74
C LEU A 251 2.31 18.13 -1.82
N LYS A 252 2.88 19.31 -1.59
CA LYS A 252 3.95 19.55 -0.62
C LYS A 252 3.38 19.46 0.80
N VAL A 253 3.96 18.61 1.64
CA VAL A 253 3.56 18.40 3.02
C VAL A 253 4.62 18.94 3.99
N ASN A 254 4.19 19.56 5.08
CA ASN A 254 5.07 20.10 6.13
C ASN A 254 4.31 20.14 7.45
N PHE A 255 4.48 19.13 8.30
CA PHE A 255 3.68 18.99 9.52
C PHE A 255 4.47 18.46 10.72
N LYS A 256 4.10 18.93 11.92
CA LYS A 256 4.73 18.54 13.19
C LYS A 256 4.01 17.40 13.92
N GLN A 257 2.68 17.35 13.82
CA GLN A 257 1.83 16.37 14.50
C GLN A 257 0.87 15.68 13.53
N SER A 258 0.04 16.46 12.84
CA SER A 258 -0.86 15.99 11.80
C SER A 258 -1.11 17.06 10.75
N GLN A 259 -1.57 16.64 9.56
CA GLN A 259 -2.05 17.51 8.49
C GLN A 259 -3.17 16.80 7.74
N ARG A 260 -4.28 17.50 7.52
CA ARG A 260 -5.33 17.06 6.59
C ARG A 260 -5.02 17.61 5.21
N LEU A 261 -5.13 16.75 4.20
CA LEU A 261 -5.01 17.10 2.80
C LEU A 261 -6.33 16.69 2.12
N SER A 262 -6.89 17.60 1.35
CA SER A 262 -8.12 17.35 0.60
C SER A 262 -8.01 17.98 -0.79
N GLY A 263 -8.63 17.32 -1.75
CA GLY A 263 -8.75 17.78 -3.11
C GLY A 263 -9.83 16.99 -3.82
N ASP A 264 -10.15 17.43 -5.04
CA ASP A 264 -11.15 16.81 -5.89
C ASP A 264 -10.45 16.15 -7.07
N MET A 265 -10.95 14.99 -7.49
CA MET A 265 -10.38 14.17 -8.55
C MET A 265 -11.43 13.64 -9.51
N GLU A 266 -11.11 13.69 -10.79
CA GLU A 266 -11.84 13.00 -11.84
C GLU A 266 -11.27 11.58 -11.99
N ILE A 267 -12.15 10.59 -11.95
CA ILE A 267 -11.82 9.17 -12.19
C ILE A 267 -12.76 8.68 -13.29
N PRO A 268 -12.22 8.24 -14.46
CA PRO A 268 -13.08 7.82 -15.56
C PRO A 268 -14.03 6.69 -15.16
N GLU A 269 -15.32 6.83 -15.46
CA GLU A 269 -16.33 5.86 -15.01
C GLU A 269 -16.20 4.49 -15.70
N TYR A 270 -15.56 4.43 -16.87
CA TYR A 270 -15.29 3.19 -17.61
C TYR A 270 -14.16 2.32 -17.00
N TRP A 271 -13.57 2.69 -15.86
CA TRP A 271 -12.59 1.89 -15.14
C TRP A 271 -13.23 0.97 -14.09
N THR A 272 -13.01 -0.34 -14.23
CA THR A 272 -13.44 -1.35 -13.25
C THR A 272 -12.38 -1.54 -12.15
N GLY A 273 -12.81 -1.82 -10.92
CA GLY A 273 -11.90 -2.21 -9.82
C GLY A 273 -10.96 -1.09 -9.34
N LYS A 274 -11.45 0.16 -9.42
CA LYS A 274 -10.77 1.43 -9.14
C LYS A 274 -10.02 1.43 -7.79
N LYS A 275 -8.73 1.76 -7.80
CA LYS A 275 -7.86 1.86 -6.61
C LYS A 275 -6.99 3.11 -6.69
N VAL A 276 -7.05 3.97 -5.68
CA VAL A 276 -6.10 5.10 -5.53
C VAL A 276 -4.94 4.68 -4.63
N ARG A 277 -3.73 4.96 -5.11
CA ARG A 277 -2.47 4.77 -4.40
C ARG A 277 -1.92 6.13 -3.98
N ALA A 278 -1.58 6.26 -2.71
CA ALA A 278 -0.86 7.42 -2.18
C ALA A 278 0.57 7.00 -1.82
N SER A 279 1.57 7.78 -2.22
CA SER A 279 2.99 7.51 -1.93
C SER A 279 3.68 8.78 -1.42
N LEU A 280 4.25 8.73 -0.22
CA LEU A 280 4.93 9.86 0.40
C LEU A 280 6.45 9.76 0.21
N TYR A 281 7.04 10.82 -0.34
CA TYR A 281 8.48 11.01 -0.53
C TYR A 281 8.96 12.08 0.43
N GLU A 282 9.72 11.70 1.46
CA GLU A 282 10.31 12.66 2.39
C GLU A 282 11.47 13.41 1.75
N ALA A 283 11.69 14.67 2.14
CA ALA A 283 12.78 15.49 1.64
C ALA A 283 14.14 14.79 1.85
N GLY A 284 14.91 14.64 0.76
CA GLY A 284 16.19 13.92 0.75
C GLY A 284 16.11 12.40 0.54
N LYS A 285 14.91 11.78 0.50
CA LYS A 285 14.75 10.34 0.21
C LYS A 285 14.25 10.09 -1.21
N ALA A 286 15.11 9.52 -2.06
CA ALA A 286 14.78 9.18 -3.45
C ALA A 286 13.77 8.02 -3.61
N LYS A 287 13.46 7.28 -2.54
CA LYS A 287 12.45 6.20 -2.51
C LYS A 287 11.25 6.66 -1.70
N ALA A 288 10.04 6.35 -2.18
CA ALA A 288 8.81 6.54 -1.40
C ALA A 288 8.97 5.83 -0.05
N THR A 289 8.86 6.59 1.03
CA THR A 289 9.07 6.08 2.40
C THR A 289 7.81 5.35 2.88
N TYR A 290 6.64 5.74 2.37
CA TYR A 290 5.36 5.10 2.65
C TYR A 290 4.51 4.97 1.38
N ARG A 291 3.69 3.92 1.33
CA ARG A 291 2.76 3.62 0.23
C ARG A 291 1.46 3.04 0.80
N TRP A 292 0.34 3.61 0.39
CA TRP A 292 -1.00 3.18 0.77
C TRP A 292 -1.86 2.95 -0.48
N VAL A 293 -2.82 2.04 -0.40
CA VAL A 293 -3.77 1.74 -1.49
C VAL A 293 -5.16 1.58 -0.89
N VAL A 294 -6.12 2.32 -1.43
CA VAL A 294 -7.54 2.25 -1.04
C VAL A 294 -8.39 1.99 -2.29
N ARG A 295 -9.41 1.14 -2.16
CA ARG A 295 -10.41 0.93 -3.21
C ARG A 295 -11.36 2.12 -3.22
N VAL A 296 -11.69 2.63 -4.39
CA VAL A 296 -12.73 3.66 -4.54
C VAL A 296 -14.09 2.96 -4.42
N PRO A 297 -15.09 3.54 -3.74
CA PRO A 297 -16.47 3.06 -3.86
C PRO A 297 -17.01 3.31 -5.27
N ASP A 298 -17.81 2.37 -5.78
CA ASP A 298 -18.49 2.50 -7.08
C ASP A 298 -19.62 3.54 -7.01
#